data_AF-A0A1G0F8G5-F1
#
_entry.id   AF-A0A1G0F8G5-F1
#
_cell.length_a   1.000
_cell.length_b   1.000
_cell.length_c   1.000
_cell.angle_alpha   90.00
_cell.angle_beta   90.00
_cell.angle_gamma   90.00
#
_symmetry.space_group_name_H-M   'P 1'
#
loop_
_entity.id
_entity.type
_entity.pdbx_description
1 polymer ?
#
loop_
_entity_poly.entity_id
_entity_poly.type
_entity_poly.pdbx_seq_one_letter_code
_entity_poly.pdbx_strand_id
1 'polypeptide(L)'
;MVIGSVAGWWYRFSSLAVLLIVLFQPTVLLAVPTQPIPLAKGVLLIASEQLKDSRFSKSVVLLIHYGPEAASGLVINHPTDLELSKVMPQAGAIRPEINTVYWGGPVDSNGAYILIRTSRTHSKLHHVFDDLYTAQGMRTLMHVVGLLAPEEDLRAFAGFSGWGPGQLDAEVAHGDWYVAPADIESVYTQQPEGLWEKLIKLWAGQWI
;
A
#
# COMPACT_ATOMS: atom_id res chain seq x y z
N MET A 1 -92.43 38.12 34.75
CA MET A 1 -91.00 38.40 34.50
C MET A 1 -90.67 37.78 33.14
N VAL A 2 -90.22 38.63 32.21
CA VAL A 2 -90.22 38.58 30.72
C VAL A 2 -89.36 37.43 30.13
N ILE A 3 -89.84 36.48 29.29
CA ILE A 3 -89.98 36.38 27.80
C ILE A 3 -88.71 36.61 26.95
N GLY A 4 -88.41 35.67 26.02
CA GLY A 4 -87.61 35.88 24.78
C GLY A 4 -86.39 34.94 24.67
N SER A 5 -86.27 33.94 23.78
CA SER A 5 -86.47 33.80 22.33
C SER A 5 -85.23 34.12 21.46
N VAL A 6 -85.07 33.28 20.42
CA VAL A 6 -84.38 33.45 19.13
C VAL A 6 -82.90 33.08 18.98
N ALA A 7 -82.73 31.99 18.23
CA ALA A 7 -81.83 31.69 17.12
C ALA A 7 -80.72 32.68 16.69
N GLY A 8 -79.60 32.09 16.24
CA GLY A 8 -78.60 32.76 15.41
C GLY A 8 -77.50 31.79 14.96
N TRP A 9 -77.75 31.03 13.89
CA TRP A 9 -76.69 30.51 13.02
C TRP A 9 -76.12 31.68 12.21
N TRP A 10 -74.81 31.69 11.90
CA TRP A 10 -74.20 31.99 10.58
C TRP A 10 -72.67 32.15 10.70
N TYR A 11 -71.94 31.45 9.81
CA TYR A 11 -70.64 31.81 9.18
C TYR A 11 -69.33 31.75 10.03
N ARG A 12 -68.11 31.36 9.57
CA ARG A 12 -67.48 30.85 8.31
C ARG A 12 -66.10 30.23 8.64
N PHE A 13 -65.65 29.30 7.78
CA PHE A 13 -64.27 28.98 7.36
C PHE A 13 -63.08 29.37 8.26
N SER A 14 -62.21 28.39 8.56
CA SER A 14 -60.77 28.49 8.23
C SER A 14 -60.07 27.13 8.38
N SER A 15 -59.34 26.77 7.32
CA SER A 15 -58.54 25.56 7.17
C SER A 15 -57.55 25.37 8.32
N LEU A 16 -57.57 24.20 8.97
CA LEU A 16 -56.46 23.77 9.83
C LEU A 16 -55.31 23.30 8.93
N ALA A 17 -54.24 24.09 8.95
CA ALA A 17 -52.97 23.80 8.29
C ALA A 17 -52.37 22.49 8.84
N VAL A 18 -51.99 21.58 7.93
CA VAL A 18 -51.17 20.40 8.24
C VAL A 18 -49.74 20.91 8.50
N LEU A 19 -49.31 20.89 9.75
CA LEU A 19 -47.93 21.22 10.12
C LEU A 19 -47.03 20.01 9.81
N LEU A 20 -46.37 20.04 8.65
CA LEU A 20 -45.32 19.08 8.29
C LEU A 20 -44.05 19.41 9.08
N ILE A 21 -43.87 18.78 10.23
CA ILE A 21 -42.60 18.80 10.97
C ILE A 21 -41.64 17.86 10.24
N VAL A 22 -40.80 18.41 9.37
CA VAL A 22 -39.66 17.68 8.80
C VAL A 22 -38.63 17.56 9.92
N LEU A 23 -38.56 16.39 10.56
CA LEU A 23 -37.51 16.06 11.50
C LEU A 23 -36.18 15.95 10.73
N PHE A 24 -35.41 17.02 10.73
CA PHE A 24 -34.03 17.01 10.25
C PHE A 24 -33.22 16.19 11.24
N GLN A 25 -33.07 14.89 10.99
CA GLN A 25 -32.13 14.07 11.74
C GLN A 25 -30.73 14.52 11.33
N PRO A 26 -29.89 15.05 12.25
CA PRO A 26 -28.50 15.30 11.89
C PRO A 26 -27.86 13.95 11.60
N THR A 27 -27.52 13.71 10.34
CA THR A 27 -26.64 12.60 9.97
C THR A 27 -25.33 12.85 10.70
N VAL A 28 -25.12 12.14 11.82
CA VAL A 28 -23.82 12.11 12.47
C VAL A 28 -22.91 11.37 11.50
N LEU A 29 -22.14 12.13 10.72
CA LEU A 29 -21.03 11.59 9.95
C LEU A 29 -20.04 11.09 11.00
N LEU A 30 -20.06 9.80 11.30
CA LEU A 30 -19.00 9.18 12.09
C LEU A 30 -17.74 9.35 11.24
N ALA A 31 -16.91 10.33 11.60
CA ALA A 31 -15.53 10.37 11.15
C ALA A 31 -14.93 9.05 11.64
N VAL A 32 -14.72 8.09 10.73
CA VAL A 32 -13.94 6.90 11.03
C VAL A 32 -12.56 7.45 11.38
N PRO A 33 -12.08 7.32 12.62
CA PRO A 33 -10.73 7.75 12.94
C PRO A 33 -9.78 6.90 12.09
N THR A 34 -9.20 7.49 11.05
CA THR A 34 -8.11 6.91 10.28
C THR A 34 -6.89 6.89 11.20
N GLN A 35 -6.83 5.88 12.06
CA GLN A 35 -5.62 5.57 12.80
C GLN A 35 -4.47 5.47 11.78
N PRO A 36 -3.35 6.17 11.99
CA PRO A 36 -2.22 6.06 11.08
C PRO A 36 -1.77 4.60 11.02
N ILE A 37 -1.51 4.12 9.81
CA ILE A 37 -1.11 2.73 9.59
C ILE A 37 0.23 2.51 10.30
N PRO A 38 0.32 1.57 11.25
CA PRO A 38 1.55 1.33 11.97
C PRO A 38 2.62 0.73 11.05
N LEU A 39 3.88 0.99 11.35
CA LEU A 39 5.00 0.33 10.69
C LEU A 39 5.00 -1.17 11.04
N ALA A 40 5.02 -1.99 10.00
CA ALA A 40 5.11 -3.43 10.06
C ALA A 40 5.61 -3.96 8.71
N LYS A 41 6.12 -5.20 8.67
CA LYS A 41 6.32 -5.87 7.38
C LYS A 41 5.00 -5.91 6.59
N GLY A 42 5.07 -5.79 5.27
CA GLY A 42 3.88 -5.76 4.41
C GLY A 42 3.19 -4.41 4.27
N VAL A 43 3.86 -3.31 4.64
CA VAL A 43 3.43 -1.94 4.32
C VAL A 43 4.29 -1.37 3.19
N LEU A 44 3.74 -0.36 2.50
CA LEU A 44 4.48 0.45 1.55
C LEU A 44 4.95 1.75 2.23
N LEU A 45 6.20 2.12 1.99
CA LEU A 45 6.74 3.44 2.24
C LEU A 45 6.76 4.20 0.92
N ILE A 46 6.02 5.29 0.83
CA ILE A 46 5.93 6.15 -0.35
C ILE A 46 6.77 7.38 -0.05
N ALA A 47 7.82 7.62 -0.83
CA ALA A 47 8.69 8.78 -0.65
C ALA A 47 7.86 10.07 -0.73
N SER A 48 8.02 10.95 0.26
CA SER A 48 7.46 12.29 0.19
C SER A 48 8.25 13.18 -0.79
N GLU A 49 7.69 14.31 -1.20
CA GLU A 49 8.43 15.30 -2.02
C GLU A 49 9.56 15.99 -1.24
N GLN A 50 9.54 15.94 0.09
CA GLN A 50 10.56 16.56 0.95
C GLN A 50 11.72 15.62 1.30
N LEU A 51 11.60 14.32 0.98
CA LEU A 51 12.65 13.33 1.22
C LEU A 51 13.95 13.78 0.53
N LYS A 52 14.97 14.05 1.33
CA LYS A 52 16.22 14.67 0.85
C LYS A 52 17.17 13.71 0.16
N ASP A 53 17.08 12.41 0.47
CA ASP A 53 17.95 11.41 -0.14
C ASP A 53 17.50 11.13 -1.58
N SER A 54 18.27 11.64 -2.53
CA SER A 54 17.97 11.53 -3.96
C SER A 54 17.94 10.09 -4.48
N ARG A 55 18.59 9.13 -3.78
CA ARG A 55 18.54 7.71 -4.13
C ARG A 55 17.12 7.14 -4.03
N PHE A 56 16.29 7.74 -3.19
CA PHE A 56 14.91 7.36 -2.94
C PHE A 56 13.88 8.30 -3.58
N SER A 57 14.33 9.21 -4.45
CA SER A 57 13.44 10.11 -5.17
C SER A 57 12.37 9.31 -5.91
N LYS A 58 11.10 9.65 -5.64
CA LYS A 58 9.92 8.96 -6.19
C LYS A 58 9.91 7.44 -5.97
N SER A 59 10.50 6.96 -4.89
CA SER A 59 10.52 5.54 -4.58
C SER A 59 9.25 5.08 -3.85
N VAL A 60 8.88 3.83 -4.10
CA VAL A 60 7.91 3.07 -3.32
C VAL A 60 8.64 1.85 -2.80
N VAL A 61 8.80 1.77 -1.48
CA VAL A 61 9.49 0.66 -0.81
C VAL A 61 8.46 -0.28 -0.20
N LEU A 62 8.54 -1.57 -0.51
CA LEU A 62 7.85 -2.61 0.25
C LEU A 62 8.70 -2.99 1.47
N LEU A 63 8.15 -2.83 2.67
CA LEU A 63 8.84 -3.24 3.90
C LEU A 63 8.74 -4.76 4.08
N ILE A 64 9.87 -5.46 3.99
CA ILE A 64 9.93 -6.93 4.10
C ILE A 64 10.30 -7.40 5.51
N HIS A 65 10.91 -6.53 6.30
CA HIS A 65 11.23 -6.73 7.70
C HIS A 65 11.10 -5.42 8.47
N TYR A 66 10.55 -5.48 9.68
CA TYR A 66 10.51 -4.38 10.63
C TYR A 66 10.59 -4.96 12.04
N GLY A 67 11.54 -4.46 12.82
CA GLY A 67 11.78 -4.90 14.19
C GLY A 67 12.59 -3.87 14.97
N PRO A 68 12.82 -4.11 16.27
CA PRO A 68 13.49 -3.13 17.14
C PRO A 68 14.94 -2.87 16.76
N GLU A 69 15.62 -3.85 16.17
CA GLU A 69 17.05 -3.75 15.82
C GLU A 69 17.29 -3.20 14.41
N ALA A 70 16.35 -3.41 13.49
CA ALA A 70 16.49 -3.02 12.10
C ALA A 70 15.15 -3.07 11.36
N ALA A 71 15.10 -2.36 10.25
CA ALA A 71 14.08 -2.55 9.22
C ALA A 71 14.75 -2.74 7.86
N SER A 72 14.10 -3.47 6.96
CA SER A 72 14.56 -3.63 5.58
C SER A 72 13.41 -3.72 4.60
N GLY A 73 13.61 -3.17 3.41
CA GLY A 73 12.62 -3.12 2.34
C GLY A 73 13.26 -3.19 0.96
N LEU A 74 12.40 -3.36 -0.04
CA LEU A 74 12.77 -3.40 -1.45
C LEU A 74 12.05 -2.27 -2.19
N VAL A 75 12.79 -1.46 -2.94
CA VAL A 75 12.20 -0.49 -3.86
C VAL A 75 11.55 -1.26 -5.01
N ILE A 76 10.22 -1.20 -5.10
CA ILE A 76 9.43 -2.04 -6.04
C ILE A 76 9.19 -1.38 -7.39
N ASN A 77 9.53 -0.10 -7.53
CA ASN A 77 9.13 0.73 -8.66
C ASN A 77 10.29 1.24 -9.51
N HIS A 78 11.53 0.80 -9.25
CA HIS A 78 12.73 1.18 -9.99
C HIS A 78 13.28 -0.02 -10.79
N PRO A 79 12.73 -0.33 -11.97
CA PRO A 79 13.35 -1.33 -12.86
C PRO A 79 14.71 -0.82 -13.34
N THR A 80 15.57 -1.75 -13.74
CA THR A 80 16.90 -1.44 -14.28
C THR A 80 17.08 -2.09 -15.66
N ASP A 81 18.13 -1.68 -16.38
CA ASP A 81 18.54 -2.32 -17.64
C ASP A 81 19.24 -3.68 -17.43
N LEU A 82 19.37 -4.13 -16.18
CA LEU A 82 19.99 -5.40 -15.85
C LEU A 82 19.03 -6.55 -16.14
N GLU A 83 19.46 -7.43 -17.04
CA GLU A 83 18.71 -8.62 -17.38
C GLU A 83 19.05 -9.79 -16.47
N LEU A 84 18.04 -10.46 -15.92
CA LEU A 84 18.20 -11.65 -15.08
C LEU A 84 18.96 -12.75 -15.81
N SER A 85 18.66 -12.93 -17.11
CA SER A 85 19.34 -13.91 -17.97
C SER A 85 20.83 -13.63 -18.16
N LYS A 86 21.28 -12.38 -18.00
CA LYS A 86 22.70 -12.01 -18.08
C LYS A 86 23.43 -12.25 -16.75
N VAL A 87 22.78 -11.95 -15.63
CA VAL A 87 23.39 -12.11 -14.30
C VAL A 87 23.25 -13.52 -13.73
N MET A 88 22.21 -14.24 -14.15
CA MET A 88 21.88 -15.58 -13.71
C MET A 88 21.25 -16.37 -14.86
N PRO A 89 22.07 -16.83 -15.83
CA PRO A 89 21.59 -17.47 -17.06
C PRO A 89 20.69 -18.66 -16.84
N GLN A 90 20.94 -19.46 -15.80
CA GLN A 90 20.14 -20.64 -15.49
C GLN A 90 18.71 -20.28 -15.08
N ALA A 91 18.53 -19.25 -14.25
CA ALA A 91 17.21 -18.79 -13.88
C ALA A 91 16.48 -18.12 -15.05
N GLY A 92 17.19 -17.32 -15.85
CA GLY A 92 16.62 -16.74 -17.08
C GLY A 92 16.22 -17.80 -18.12
N ALA A 93 16.87 -18.96 -18.12
CA ALA A 93 16.45 -20.09 -18.96
C ALA A 93 15.20 -20.81 -18.43
N ILE A 94 15.00 -20.85 -17.11
CA ILE A 94 13.83 -21.48 -16.46
C ILE A 94 12.61 -20.54 -16.51
N ARG A 95 12.83 -19.24 -16.31
CA ARG A 95 11.80 -18.19 -16.24
C ARG A 95 12.15 -17.02 -17.18
N PRO A 96 12.10 -17.21 -18.51
CA PRO A 96 12.49 -16.19 -19.50
C PRO A 96 11.63 -14.93 -19.45
N GLU A 97 10.40 -15.02 -18.93
CA GLU A 97 9.50 -13.89 -18.70
C GLU A 97 9.98 -12.97 -17.57
N ILE A 98 10.82 -13.47 -16.65
CA ILE A 98 11.40 -12.70 -15.55
C ILE A 98 12.76 -12.19 -16.01
N ASN A 99 12.75 -11.22 -16.91
CA ASN A 99 14.00 -10.71 -17.46
C ASN A 99 14.48 -9.44 -16.74
N THR A 100 13.61 -8.63 -16.15
CA THR A 100 14.01 -7.35 -15.53
C THR A 100 14.41 -7.54 -14.07
N VAL A 101 15.62 -7.08 -13.72
CA VAL A 101 16.04 -6.91 -12.31
C VAL A 101 15.71 -5.49 -11.86
N TYR A 102 15.15 -5.38 -10.67
CA TYR A 102 14.81 -4.11 -10.04
C TYR A 102 15.93 -3.68 -9.09
N TRP A 103 16.11 -2.38 -8.93
CA TRP A 103 16.97 -1.85 -7.88
C TRP A 103 16.20 -1.92 -6.56
N GLY A 104 16.63 -2.77 -5.62
CA GLY A 104 15.96 -2.94 -4.33
C GLY A 104 16.40 -1.93 -3.27
N GLY A 105 17.58 -1.32 -3.45
CA GLY A 105 18.09 -0.26 -2.60
C GLY A 105 19.63 -0.18 -2.60
N PRO A 106 20.21 0.75 -1.82
CA PRO A 106 21.63 1.06 -1.88
C PRO A 106 22.51 0.08 -1.10
N VAL A 107 21.94 -0.79 -0.26
CA VAL A 107 22.70 -1.71 0.59
C VAL A 107 22.90 -3.04 -0.11
N ASP A 108 24.12 -3.57 -0.03
CA ASP A 108 24.51 -4.86 -0.63
C ASP A 108 24.09 -4.99 -2.10
N SER A 109 24.60 -4.11 -2.97
CA SER A 109 24.21 -4.07 -4.39
C SER A 109 24.48 -5.38 -5.17
N ASN A 110 25.34 -6.26 -4.64
CA ASN A 110 25.58 -7.59 -5.17
C ASN A 110 24.64 -8.66 -4.56
N GLY A 111 23.92 -8.31 -3.51
CA GLY A 111 22.90 -9.12 -2.87
C GLY A 111 21.69 -9.27 -3.79
N ALA A 112 21.21 -10.50 -3.91
CA ALA A 112 20.04 -10.84 -4.69
C ALA A 112 18.84 -11.09 -3.77
N TYR A 113 17.72 -10.46 -4.08
CA TYR A 113 16.44 -10.71 -3.42
C TYR A 113 15.38 -11.08 -4.45
N ILE A 114 14.40 -11.85 -4.01
CA ILE A 114 13.16 -12.07 -4.78
C ILE A 114 11.93 -11.77 -3.96
N LEU A 115 10.91 -11.31 -4.66
CA LEU A 115 9.53 -11.38 -4.23
C LEU A 115 8.82 -12.43 -5.07
N ILE A 116 8.04 -13.28 -4.41
CA ILE A 116 7.26 -14.32 -5.04
C ILE A 116 5.86 -14.35 -4.47
N ARG A 117 4.86 -14.41 -5.35
CA ARG A 117 3.50 -14.78 -5.01
C ARG A 117 3.32 -16.29 -5.15
N THR A 118 3.05 -16.99 -4.06
CA THR A 118 2.90 -18.45 -4.10
C THR A 118 2.00 -18.97 -2.98
N SER A 119 1.25 -20.03 -3.28
CA SER A 119 0.55 -20.83 -2.27
C SER A 119 1.43 -21.91 -1.64
N ARG A 120 2.64 -22.13 -2.17
CA ARG A 120 3.59 -23.16 -1.73
C ARG A 120 4.59 -22.54 -0.78
N THR A 121 4.68 -23.09 0.43
CA THR A 121 5.67 -22.65 1.41
C THR A 121 6.92 -23.52 1.35
N HIS A 122 8.09 -22.90 1.56
CA HIS A 122 9.37 -23.58 1.64
C HIS A 122 10.16 -22.95 2.79
N SER A 123 11.04 -23.71 3.45
CA SER A 123 11.82 -23.25 4.61
C SER A 123 12.78 -22.07 4.33
N LYS A 124 12.98 -21.74 3.06
CA LYS A 124 13.84 -20.63 2.60
C LYS A 124 13.04 -19.39 2.18
N LEU A 125 11.71 -19.48 2.23
CA LEU A 125 10.82 -18.37 1.95
C LEU A 125 10.41 -17.72 3.26
N HIS A 126 10.47 -16.40 3.30
CA HIS A 126 10.05 -15.60 4.42
C HIS A 126 8.75 -14.89 4.06
N HIS A 127 7.70 -15.11 4.86
CA HIS A 127 6.39 -14.49 4.63
C HIS A 127 6.45 -12.98 4.82
N VAL A 128 5.89 -12.21 3.89
CA VAL A 128 5.75 -10.75 3.97
C VAL A 128 4.32 -10.37 4.36
N PHE A 129 3.36 -10.59 3.45
CA PHE A 129 1.92 -10.42 3.66
C PHE A 129 1.16 -11.33 2.69
N ASP A 130 -0.11 -11.67 2.98
CA ASP A 130 -0.94 -12.56 2.15
C ASP A 130 -0.18 -13.80 1.62
N ASP A 131 -0.17 -14.00 0.31
CA ASP A 131 0.57 -15.02 -0.43
C ASP A 131 1.94 -14.53 -0.97
N LEU A 132 2.40 -13.36 -0.50
CA LEU A 132 3.70 -12.79 -0.85
C LEU A 132 4.81 -13.24 0.12
N TYR A 133 5.86 -13.80 -0.46
CA TYR A 133 7.05 -14.22 0.24
C TYR A 133 8.29 -13.54 -0.36
N THR A 134 9.35 -13.47 0.44
CA THR A 134 10.67 -13.03 0.02
C THR A 134 11.73 -14.08 0.29
N ALA A 135 12.80 -14.05 -0.49
CA ALA A 135 13.99 -14.83 -0.23
C ALA A 135 15.24 -14.04 -0.61
N GLN A 136 16.35 -14.35 0.06
CA GLN A 136 17.63 -13.71 -0.17
C GLN A 136 18.69 -14.72 -0.61
N GLY A 137 19.58 -14.27 -1.48
CA GLY A 137 20.80 -14.95 -1.86
C GLY A 137 20.66 -15.79 -3.13
N MET A 138 21.71 -15.76 -3.95
CA MET A 138 21.74 -16.38 -5.28
C MET A 138 21.41 -17.89 -5.26
N ARG A 139 21.90 -18.62 -4.24
CA ARG A 139 21.61 -20.06 -4.11
C ARG A 139 20.14 -20.34 -3.82
N THR A 140 19.51 -19.52 -2.99
CA THR A 140 18.09 -19.64 -2.68
C THR A 140 17.26 -19.31 -3.90
N LEU A 141 17.63 -18.24 -4.60
CA LEU A 141 17.00 -17.82 -5.84
C LEU A 141 17.01 -18.93 -6.90
N MET A 142 18.17 -19.52 -7.17
CA MET A 142 18.29 -20.66 -8.10
C MET A 142 17.41 -21.85 -7.71
N HIS A 143 17.33 -22.15 -6.41
CA HIS A 143 16.51 -23.25 -5.92
C HIS A 143 15.02 -22.96 -6.05
N VAL A 144 14.60 -21.75 -5.65
CA VAL A 144 13.19 -21.33 -5.69
C VAL A 144 12.72 -21.31 -7.14
N VAL A 145 13.45 -20.65 -8.05
CA VAL A 145 13.09 -20.55 -9.48
C VAL A 145 12.81 -21.91 -10.12
N GLY A 146 13.55 -22.95 -9.78
CA GLY A 146 13.33 -24.31 -10.31
C GLY A 146 12.11 -25.04 -9.72
N LEU A 147 11.56 -24.57 -8.60
CA LEU A 147 10.41 -25.18 -7.91
C LEU A 147 9.08 -24.49 -8.24
N LEU A 148 9.13 -23.29 -8.82
CA LEU A 148 7.94 -22.50 -9.09
C LEU A 148 7.20 -23.01 -10.29
N ALA A 149 5.89 -22.89 -10.22
CA ALA A 149 5.08 -23.08 -11.40
C ALA A 149 5.24 -21.84 -12.33
N PRO A 150 5.17 -22.01 -13.67
CA PRO A 150 5.32 -20.91 -14.61
C PRO A 150 4.35 -19.75 -14.38
N GLU A 151 3.17 -20.03 -13.82
CA GLU A 151 2.12 -19.05 -13.52
C GLU A 151 2.37 -18.22 -12.25
N GLU A 152 3.38 -18.54 -11.44
CA GLU A 152 3.65 -17.81 -10.19
C GLU A 152 4.42 -16.51 -10.47
N ASP A 153 3.89 -15.39 -9.96
CA ASP A 153 4.51 -14.08 -10.08
C ASP A 153 5.83 -14.03 -9.31
N LEU A 154 6.91 -13.64 -9.98
CA LEU A 154 8.21 -13.42 -9.34
C LEU A 154 8.88 -12.16 -9.87
N ARG A 155 9.53 -11.43 -8.96
CA ARG A 155 10.31 -10.23 -9.26
C ARG A 155 11.67 -10.33 -8.59
N ALA A 156 12.73 -10.03 -9.32
CA ALA A 156 14.12 -10.09 -8.84
C ALA A 156 14.66 -8.69 -8.56
N PHE A 157 15.49 -8.59 -7.52
CA PHE A 157 16.04 -7.33 -7.04
C PHE A 157 17.53 -7.44 -6.77
N ALA A 158 18.26 -6.36 -7.07
CA ALA A 158 19.65 -6.15 -6.67
C ALA A 158 19.70 -5.16 -5.50
N GLY A 159 20.32 -5.58 -4.40
CA GLY A 159 20.38 -4.82 -3.16
C GLY A 159 19.04 -4.67 -2.44
N PHE A 160 19.09 -3.96 -1.32
CA PHE A 160 17.93 -3.65 -0.49
C PHE A 160 18.09 -2.29 0.19
N SER A 161 16.99 -1.81 0.76
CA SER A 161 16.93 -0.60 1.56
C SER A 161 16.91 -0.99 3.04
N GLY A 162 17.83 -0.45 3.83
CA GLY A 162 18.01 -0.83 5.22
C GLY A 162 17.99 0.38 6.15
N TRP A 163 17.38 0.20 7.31
CA TRP A 163 17.32 1.18 8.39
C TRP A 163 17.89 0.59 9.67
N GLY A 164 18.71 1.37 10.37
CA GLY A 164 19.15 1.05 11.71
C GLY A 164 18.03 1.16 12.76
N PRO A 165 18.31 0.80 14.03
CA PRO A 165 17.34 0.88 15.12
C PRO A 165 16.67 2.25 15.22
N GLY A 166 15.34 2.30 15.14
CA GLY A 166 14.53 3.52 15.27
C GLY A 166 14.69 4.56 14.16
N GLN A 167 15.53 4.31 13.14
CA GLN A 167 15.75 5.27 12.06
C GLN A 167 14.50 5.44 11.20
N LEU A 168 13.85 4.35 10.79
CA LEU A 168 12.65 4.41 9.97
C LEU A 168 11.52 5.16 10.68
N ASP A 169 11.33 4.92 11.98
CA ASP A 169 10.36 5.62 12.82
C ASP A 169 10.59 7.13 12.83
N ALA A 170 11.86 7.55 12.97
CA ALA A 170 12.23 8.95 12.95
C ALA A 170 11.97 9.60 11.58
N GLU A 171 12.29 8.91 10.48
CA GLU A 171 12.03 9.38 9.11
C GLU A 171 10.52 9.52 8.85
N VAL A 172 9.70 8.55 9.28
CA VAL A 172 8.23 8.65 9.18
C VAL A 172 7.70 9.81 10.03
N ALA A 173 8.18 9.96 11.27
CA ALA A 173 7.78 11.06 12.15
C ALA A 173 8.18 12.44 11.60
N HIS A 174 9.28 12.51 10.85
CA HIS A 174 9.73 13.72 10.16
C HIS A 174 8.94 13.98 8.85
N GLY A 175 8.11 13.03 8.42
CA GLY A 175 7.30 13.12 7.20
C GLY A 175 8.07 12.76 5.94
N ASP A 176 9.21 12.08 6.04
CA ASP A 176 10.01 11.66 4.89
C ASP A 176 9.29 10.56 4.09
N TRP A 177 8.48 9.74 4.76
CA TRP A 177 7.71 8.64 4.19
C TRP A 177 6.24 8.71 4.55
N TYR A 178 5.38 8.43 3.58
CA TYR A 178 3.97 8.09 3.81
C TYR A 178 3.81 6.58 3.89
N VAL A 179 3.02 6.11 4.86
CA VAL A 179 2.77 4.68 5.08
C VAL A 179 1.41 4.29 4.54
N ALA A 180 1.37 3.25 3.71
CA ALA A 180 0.16 2.70 3.11
C ALA A 180 0.14 1.17 3.24
N PRO A 181 -1.05 0.53 3.23
CA PRO A 181 -1.08 -0.93 3.20
C PRO A 181 -0.55 -1.41 1.85
N ALA A 182 0.23 -2.49 1.84
CA ALA A 182 0.65 -3.10 0.59
C ALA A 182 -0.47 -3.97 0.01
N ASP A 183 -0.49 -4.06 -1.32
CA ASP A 183 -1.35 -4.95 -2.09
C ASP A 183 -0.53 -5.58 -3.22
N ILE A 184 -1.00 -6.72 -3.71
CA ILE A 184 -0.27 -7.50 -4.73
C ILE A 184 -0.19 -6.78 -6.08
N GLU A 185 -1.19 -5.94 -6.42
CA GLU A 185 -1.23 -5.20 -7.67
C GLU A 185 -0.16 -4.11 -7.71
N SER A 186 0.10 -3.45 -6.57
CA SER A 186 1.18 -2.50 -6.41
C SER A 186 2.55 -3.18 -6.55
N VAL A 187 2.73 -4.37 -5.94
CA VAL A 187 3.99 -5.13 -6.01
C VAL A 187 4.30 -5.62 -7.43
N TYR A 188 3.28 -6.09 -8.18
CA TYR A 188 3.45 -6.65 -9.53
C TYR A 188 2.88 -5.77 -10.64
N THR A 189 2.75 -4.47 -10.39
CA THR A 189 2.27 -3.52 -11.40
C THR A 189 3.07 -3.60 -12.69
N GLN A 190 2.37 -3.46 -13.82
CA GLN A 190 2.96 -3.37 -15.16
C GLN A 190 3.48 -1.95 -15.49
N GLN A 191 3.22 -0.97 -14.62
CA GLN A 191 3.69 0.41 -14.74
C GLN A 191 4.45 0.81 -13.47
N PRO A 192 5.61 0.20 -13.18
CA PRO A 192 6.35 0.47 -11.96
C PRO A 192 6.77 1.94 -11.86
N GLU A 193 7.28 2.56 -12.92
CA GLU A 193 7.78 3.94 -12.87
C GLU A 193 6.69 4.97 -12.55
N GLY A 194 5.41 4.67 -12.84
CA GLY A 194 4.26 5.52 -12.51
C GLY A 194 3.58 5.18 -11.18
N LEU A 195 4.06 4.17 -10.45
CA LEU A 195 3.44 3.72 -9.20
C LEU A 195 3.49 4.82 -8.13
N TRP A 196 4.60 5.53 -8.03
CA TRP A 196 4.75 6.62 -7.06
C TRP A 196 3.74 7.74 -7.32
N GLU A 197 3.62 8.22 -8.56
CA GLU A 197 2.64 9.25 -8.94
C GLU A 197 1.20 8.82 -8.66
N LYS A 198 0.88 7.54 -8.83
CA LYS A 198 -0.43 6.97 -8.49
C LYS A 198 -0.67 7.05 -6.97
N LEU A 199 0.27 6.54 -6.18
CA LEU A 199 0.10 6.41 -4.72
C LEU A 199 0.15 7.77 -4.01
N ILE A 200 1.04 8.68 -4.41
CA ILE A 200 1.15 10.01 -3.81
C ILE A 200 -0.13 10.84 -4.01
N LYS A 201 -0.81 10.70 -5.16
CA LYS A 201 -2.09 11.35 -5.43
C LYS A 201 -3.22 10.79 -4.55
N LEU A 202 -3.25 9.47 -4.37
CA LEU A 202 -4.22 8.84 -3.47
C LEU A 202 -4.02 9.31 -2.03
N TRP A 203 -2.77 9.41 -1.59
CA TRP A 203 -2.43 9.92 -0.27
C TRP A 203 -2.81 11.40 -0.11
N ALA A 204 -2.48 12.26 -1.09
CA ALA A 204 -2.85 13.67 -1.06
C ALA A 204 -4.37 13.90 -1.12
N GLY A 205 -5.11 13.03 -1.81
CA GLY A 205 -6.58 13.07 -1.88
C GLY A 205 -7.30 12.63 -0.61
N GLN A 206 -6.61 12.00 0.36
CA GLN A 206 -7.18 11.70 1.69
C GLN A 206 -7.29 12.93 2.61
N TRP A 207 -6.71 14.07 2.21
CA TRP A 207 -6.71 15.32 2.98
C TRP A 207 -7.55 16.45 2.34
N ILE A 208 -8.35 16.15 1.30
CA ILE A 208 -9.27 17.10 0.65
C ILE A 208 -10.72 16.77 0.99
#